data_AF-A0A1M4XRD9-F1
#
_entry.id   AF-A0A1M4XRD9-F1
#
_cell.length_a   1.000
_cell.length_b   1.000
_cell.length_c   1.000
_cell.angle_alpha   90.00
_cell.angle_beta   90.00
_cell.angle_gamma   90.00
#
_symmetry.space_group_name_H-M   'P 1'
#
loop_
_entity.id
_entity.type
_entity.pdbx_description
1 polymer ?
#
loop_
_entity_poly.entity_id
_entity_poly.type
_entity_poly.pdbx_seq_one_letter_code
_entity_poly.pdbx_strand_id
1 'polypeptide(L)'
;MILKRIKYKKVLKYLLISIFVLILMNIIYSYISKTEIKNIYTNKAYTIGVLYDIGNAGRGTTLASYKFRAKNITYKGAISLATFDNSNPRIGKNYIVVYNSKNPSDNICFLNLEIHDSIKNYFKKDSLSQHPIEEYQRTIDSFFFKSLTGGINKYFPPYYKKEDFPELEYLWKVK
;
A
#
# COMPACT_ATOMS: atom_id res chain seq x y z
N MET A 1 46.39 15.21 25.42
CA MET A 1 45.87 14.48 24.22
C MET A 1 44.88 13.34 24.56
N ILE A 2 45.02 12.67 25.71
CA ILE A 2 44.19 11.51 26.12
C ILE A 2 42.70 11.85 26.37
N LEU A 3 42.40 13.00 26.97
CA LEU A 3 41.03 13.46 27.26
C LEU A 3 40.16 13.67 25.99
N LYS A 4 40.75 14.11 24.87
CA LYS A 4 40.05 14.24 23.57
C LYS A 4 39.64 12.87 23.00
N ARG A 5 40.50 11.85 23.14
CA ARG A 5 40.21 10.47 22.69
C ARG A 5 39.07 9.81 23.46
N ILE A 6 38.97 10.06 24.78
CA ILE A 6 37.90 9.51 25.63
C ILE A 6 36.53 10.13 25.25
N LYS A 7 36.48 11.42 24.96
CA LYS A 7 35.26 12.08 24.46
C LYS A 7 34.84 11.55 23.09
N TYR A 8 35.78 11.33 22.17
CA TYR A 8 35.50 10.79 20.83
C TYR A 8 34.90 9.37 20.87
N LYS A 9 35.45 8.46 21.70
CA LYS A 9 34.89 7.10 21.86
C LYS A 9 33.45 7.11 22.37
N LYS A 10 33.11 8.03 23.29
CA LYS A 10 31.73 8.20 23.78
C LYS A 10 30.80 8.69 22.68
N VAL A 11 31.20 9.72 21.92
CA VAL A 11 30.42 10.23 20.78
C VAL A 11 30.20 9.15 19.72
N LEU A 12 31.25 8.41 19.37
CA LEU A 12 31.15 7.31 18.41
C LEU A 12 30.20 6.20 18.90
N LYS A 13 30.26 5.86 20.20
CA LYS A 13 29.31 4.90 20.80
C LYS A 13 27.87 5.39 20.70
N TYR A 14 27.59 6.65 21.04
CA TYR A 14 26.24 7.21 20.91
C TYR A 14 25.77 7.23 19.46
N LEU A 15 26.64 7.61 18.53
CA LEU A 15 26.33 7.62 17.10
C LEU A 15 26.00 6.21 16.59
N LEU A 16 26.78 5.19 16.97
CA LEU A 16 26.50 3.80 16.61
C LEU A 16 25.16 3.31 17.20
N ILE A 17 24.86 3.66 18.46
CA ILE A 17 23.57 3.34 19.08
C ILE A 17 22.43 4.02 18.34
N SER A 18 22.57 5.31 17.98
CA SER A 18 21.54 6.04 17.23
C SER A 18 21.29 5.43 15.85
N ILE A 19 22.35 5.05 15.12
CA ILE A 19 22.22 4.35 13.84
C ILE A 19 21.49 3.02 14.03
N PHE A 20 21.87 2.24 15.06
CA PHE A 20 21.24 0.97 15.34
C PHE A 20 19.74 1.12 15.64
N VAL A 21 19.36 2.11 16.46
CA VAL A 21 17.95 2.41 16.75
C VAL A 21 17.19 2.83 15.49
N LEU A 22 17.79 3.65 14.63
CA LEU A 22 17.18 4.05 13.35
C LEU A 22 16.95 2.84 12.42
N ILE A 23 17.93 1.94 12.31
CA ILE A 23 17.79 0.70 11.53
C ILE A 23 16.65 -0.15 12.09
N LEU A 24 16.60 -0.32 13.41
CA LEU A 24 15.58 -1.13 14.07
C LEU A 24 14.17 -0.56 13.86
N MET A 25 14.00 0.76 13.97
CA MET A 25 12.75 1.45 13.66
C MET A 25 12.30 1.24 12.21
N ASN A 26 13.23 1.31 11.24
CA ASN A 26 12.92 1.04 9.83
C ASN A 26 12.47 -0.40 9.60
N ILE A 27 13.09 -1.38 10.27
CA ILE A 27 12.69 -2.80 10.17
C ILE A 27 11.28 -3.00 10.73
N ILE A 28 10.98 -2.44 11.91
CA ILE A 28 9.64 -2.55 12.52
C ILE A 28 8.58 -1.90 11.63
N TYR A 29 8.84 -0.67 11.14
CA TYR A 29 7.92 0.01 10.24
C TYR A 29 7.64 -0.79 8.97
N SER A 30 8.69 -1.35 8.36
CA SER A 30 8.57 -2.19 7.17
C SER A 30 7.76 -3.47 7.44
N TYR A 31 7.96 -4.11 8.59
CA TYR A 31 7.21 -5.29 9.02
C TYR A 31 5.71 -4.99 9.16
N ILE A 32 5.37 -3.88 9.83
CA ILE A 32 3.97 -3.45 10.03
C ILE A 32 3.32 -3.17 8.68
N SER A 33 3.94 -2.35 7.83
CA SER A 33 3.40 -1.97 6.53
C SER A 33 3.16 -3.19 5.62
N LYS A 34 4.09 -4.15 5.58
CA LYS A 34 3.88 -5.39 4.81
C LYS A 34 2.76 -6.26 5.37
N THR A 35 2.64 -6.31 6.69
CA THR A 35 1.56 -7.07 7.34
C THR A 35 0.20 -6.49 6.97
N GLU A 36 0.07 -5.16 6.95
CA GLU A 36 -1.14 -4.48 6.47
C GLU A 36 -1.42 -4.82 4.99
N ILE A 37 -0.44 -4.69 4.10
CA ILE A 37 -0.57 -5.00 2.67
C ILE A 37 -0.96 -6.46 2.46
N LYS A 38 -0.34 -7.40 3.18
CA LYS A 38 -0.68 -8.82 3.16
C LYS A 38 -2.11 -9.04 3.64
N ASN A 39 -2.51 -8.41 4.75
CA ASN A 39 -3.85 -8.57 5.31
C ASN A 39 -4.92 -8.09 4.34
N ILE A 40 -4.68 -6.96 3.65
CA ILE A 40 -5.54 -6.48 2.57
C ILE A 40 -5.60 -7.52 1.47
N TYR A 41 -4.46 -8.01 0.98
CA TYR A 41 -4.43 -8.96 -0.14
C TYR A 41 -5.12 -10.30 0.19
N THR A 42 -4.85 -10.89 1.35
CA THR A 42 -5.41 -12.20 1.75
C THR A 42 -6.92 -12.13 2.00
N ASN A 43 -7.43 -10.99 2.48
CA ASN A 43 -8.85 -10.82 2.79
C ASN A 43 -9.52 -9.81 1.83
N LYS A 44 -8.98 -9.66 0.63
CA LYS A 44 -9.36 -8.60 -0.32
C LYS A 44 -10.84 -8.69 -0.69
N ALA A 45 -11.47 -7.54 -0.72
CA ALA A 45 -12.75 -7.31 -1.34
C ALA A 45 -12.67 -6.01 -2.16
N TYR A 46 -13.44 -5.95 -3.23
CA TYR A 46 -13.42 -4.85 -4.19
C TYR A 46 -14.70 -4.04 -4.06
N THR A 47 -14.56 -2.72 -4.10
CA THR A 47 -15.68 -1.78 -4.10
C THR A 47 -15.30 -0.53 -4.88
N ILE A 48 -16.25 0.37 -5.04
CA ILE A 48 -16.05 1.66 -5.66
C ILE A 48 -15.87 2.71 -4.56
N GLY A 49 -14.80 3.50 -4.68
CA GLY A 49 -14.59 4.70 -3.88
C GLY A 49 -14.78 5.96 -4.72
N VAL A 50 -15.26 7.02 -4.08
CA VAL A 50 -15.33 8.36 -4.66
C VAL A 50 -14.17 9.18 -4.12
N LEU A 51 -13.36 9.72 -5.02
CA LEU A 51 -12.35 10.71 -4.67
C LEU A 51 -13.03 12.05 -4.38
N TYR A 52 -12.77 12.64 -3.21
CA TYR A 52 -13.44 13.88 -2.80
C TYR A 52 -12.51 15.05 -2.53
N ASP A 53 -11.20 14.80 -2.37
CA ASP A 53 -10.22 15.85 -2.13
C ASP A 53 -8.84 15.43 -2.67
N ILE A 54 -8.08 16.41 -3.16
CA ILE A 54 -6.67 16.29 -3.54
C ILE A 54 -5.97 17.48 -2.91
N GLY A 55 -5.21 17.21 -1.86
CA GLY A 55 -4.59 18.25 -1.05
C GLY A 55 -3.12 17.96 -0.81
N ASN A 56 -2.34 19.00 -0.51
CA ASN A 56 -0.98 18.82 -0.05
C ASN A 56 -0.99 18.39 1.42
N ALA A 57 -0.46 17.20 1.69
CA ALA A 57 0.05 16.89 3.01
C ALA A 57 1.29 17.76 3.29
N GLY A 58 1.48 18.13 4.55
CA GLY A 58 2.71 18.78 4.97
C GLY A 58 3.94 18.02 4.48
N ARG A 59 5.02 18.76 4.14
CA ARG A 59 6.27 18.27 3.52
C ARG A 59 6.22 17.97 2.02
N GLY A 60 5.27 18.56 1.27
CA GLY A 60 5.29 18.58 -0.19
C GLY A 60 4.75 17.31 -0.87
N THR A 61 4.11 16.42 -0.11
CA THR A 61 3.45 15.23 -0.64
C THR A 61 2.00 15.57 -0.95
N THR A 62 1.52 15.31 -2.15
CA THR A 62 0.09 15.46 -2.47
C THR A 62 -0.65 14.15 -2.17
N LEU A 63 -1.70 14.25 -1.36
CA LEU A 63 -2.58 13.15 -0.98
C LEU A 63 -3.93 13.28 -1.69
N ALA A 64 -4.42 12.15 -2.16
CA ALA A 64 -5.75 11.96 -2.69
C ALA A 64 -6.61 11.31 -1.59
N SER A 65 -7.68 12.00 -1.17
CA SER A 65 -8.59 11.53 -0.12
C SER A 65 -9.88 10.99 -0.74
N TYR A 66 -10.26 9.79 -0.33
CA TYR A 66 -11.39 9.07 -0.90
C TYR A 66 -12.29 8.48 0.18
N LYS A 67 -13.53 8.21 -0.20
CA LYS A 67 -14.53 7.53 0.65
C LYS A 67 -15.18 6.39 -0.11
N PHE A 68 -15.49 5.31 0.59
CA PHE A 68 -16.17 4.15 0.03
C PHE A 68 -17.10 3.53 1.06
N ARG A 69 -18.01 2.66 0.61
CA ARG A 69 -18.97 1.97 1.47
C ARG A 69 -18.64 0.48 1.54
N ALA A 70 -18.61 -0.05 2.75
CA ALA A 70 -18.48 -1.47 3.03
C ALA A 70 -19.32 -1.80 4.27
N LYS A 71 -20.05 -2.93 4.27
CA LYS A 71 -20.88 -3.37 5.42
C LYS A 71 -21.83 -2.27 5.95
N ASN A 72 -22.45 -1.49 5.06
CA ASN A 72 -23.30 -0.34 5.40
C ASN A 72 -22.62 0.84 6.13
N ILE A 73 -21.30 0.83 6.28
CA ILE A 73 -20.53 1.91 6.89
C ILE A 73 -19.71 2.62 5.81
N THR A 74 -19.57 3.94 5.93
CA THR A 74 -18.70 4.73 5.05
C THR A 74 -17.32 4.83 5.68
N TYR A 75 -16.31 4.36 4.95
CA TYR A 75 -14.90 4.43 5.32
C TYR A 75 -14.21 5.53 4.53
N LYS A 76 -13.11 6.03 5.08
CA LYS A 76 -12.25 7.03 4.44
C LYS A 76 -10.84 6.49 4.36
N GLY A 77 -10.15 6.84 3.29
CA GLY A 77 -8.74 6.56 3.10
C GLY A 77 -8.04 7.76 2.46
N ALA A 78 -6.72 7.73 2.52
CA ALA A 78 -5.86 8.67 1.82
C ALA A 78 -4.72 7.89 1.19
N ILE A 79 -4.31 8.30 -0.01
CA ILE A 79 -3.20 7.69 -0.73
C ILE A 79 -2.36 8.77 -1.42
N SER A 80 -1.05 8.57 -1.48
CA SER A 80 -0.16 9.49 -2.17
C SER A 80 -0.39 9.41 -3.68
N LEU A 81 -0.41 10.56 -4.36
CA LEU A 81 -0.46 10.56 -5.84
C LEU A 81 0.78 9.89 -6.44
N ALA A 82 1.92 9.95 -5.74
CA ALA A 82 3.15 9.28 -6.15
C ALA A 82 3.07 7.74 -6.07
N THR A 83 2.01 7.16 -5.52
CA THR A 83 1.84 5.70 -5.47
C THR A 83 1.55 5.12 -6.86
N PHE A 84 0.94 5.88 -7.76
CA PHE A 84 0.60 5.44 -9.11
C PHE A 84 1.19 6.41 -10.13
N ASP A 85 2.33 6.02 -10.72
CA ASP A 85 2.99 6.77 -11.79
C ASP A 85 2.01 7.02 -12.95
N ASN A 86 2.05 8.24 -13.50
CA ASN A 86 1.18 8.68 -14.59
C ASN A 86 -0.33 8.65 -14.30
N SER A 87 -0.74 8.52 -13.03
CA SER A 87 -2.15 8.69 -12.67
C SER A 87 -2.55 10.18 -12.77
N ASN A 88 -3.74 10.44 -13.29
CA ASN A 88 -4.34 11.78 -13.32
C ASN A 88 -5.71 11.75 -12.61
N PRO A 89 -5.72 11.57 -11.29
CA PRO A 89 -6.96 11.42 -10.52
C PRO A 89 -7.79 12.71 -10.55
N ARG A 90 -9.12 12.56 -10.62
CA ARG A 90 -10.07 13.67 -10.70
C ARG A 90 -11.07 13.60 -9.55
N ILE A 91 -11.27 14.71 -8.87
CA ILE A 91 -12.25 14.84 -7.80
C ILE A 91 -13.66 14.56 -8.36
N GLY A 92 -14.47 13.82 -7.58
CA GLY A 92 -15.82 13.41 -7.96
C GLY A 92 -15.89 12.17 -8.84
N LYS A 93 -14.75 11.61 -9.26
CA LYS A 93 -14.70 10.35 -10.01
C LYS A 93 -14.62 9.13 -9.12
N ASN A 94 -15.02 8.01 -9.70
CA ASN A 94 -15.07 6.69 -9.07
C ASN A 94 -13.79 5.93 -9.39
N TYR A 95 -13.21 5.29 -8.40
CA TYR A 95 -12.00 4.48 -8.54
C TYR A 95 -12.18 3.15 -7.84
N ILE A 96 -11.40 2.15 -8.28
CA ILE A 96 -11.37 0.86 -7.58
C ILE A 96 -10.74 1.03 -6.21
N VAL A 97 -11.44 0.52 -5.19
CA VAL A 97 -10.93 0.38 -3.84
C VAL A 97 -10.83 -1.10 -3.51
N VAL A 98 -9.64 -1.52 -3.09
CA VAL A 98 -9.40 -2.84 -2.53
C VAL A 98 -9.26 -2.67 -1.02
N TYR A 99 -10.05 -3.41 -0.26
CA TYR A 99 -10.04 -3.32 1.20
C TYR A 99 -10.02 -4.71 1.84
N ASN A 100 -9.55 -4.76 3.08
CA ASN A 100 -9.61 -5.95 3.92
C ASN A 100 -11.05 -6.17 4.39
N SER A 101 -11.71 -7.22 3.92
CA SER A 101 -13.09 -7.57 4.29
C SER A 101 -13.29 -7.79 5.80
N LYS A 102 -12.24 -8.15 6.55
CA LYS A 102 -12.27 -8.27 8.02
C LYS A 102 -12.15 -6.91 8.70
N ASN A 103 -11.30 -6.02 8.19
CA ASN A 103 -11.08 -4.67 8.70
C ASN A 103 -11.07 -3.63 7.55
N PRO A 104 -12.22 -3.06 7.15
CA PRO A 104 -12.27 -2.17 5.98
C PRO A 104 -11.47 -0.87 6.13
N SER A 105 -11.05 -0.50 7.34
CA SER A 105 -10.11 0.61 7.53
C SER A 105 -8.76 0.35 6.85
N ASP A 106 -8.39 -0.91 6.60
CA ASP A 106 -7.23 -1.25 5.77
C ASP A 106 -7.68 -1.30 4.30
N ASN A 107 -7.34 -0.26 3.55
CA ASN A 107 -7.82 -0.09 2.18
C ASN A 107 -6.82 0.67 1.30
N ILE A 108 -6.92 0.45 0.00
CA ILE A 108 -6.09 1.07 -1.04
C ILE A 108 -7.01 1.45 -2.20
N CYS A 109 -6.99 2.72 -2.59
CA CYS A 109 -7.68 3.22 -3.77
C CYS A 109 -6.71 3.31 -4.95
N PHE A 110 -7.02 2.60 -6.04
CA PHE A 110 -6.23 2.57 -7.25
C PHE A 110 -6.58 3.77 -8.14
N LEU A 111 -5.83 4.86 -7.98
CA LEU A 111 -6.07 6.13 -8.67
C LEU A 111 -5.84 6.07 -10.19
N ASN A 112 -5.14 5.05 -10.67
CA ASN A 112 -4.96 4.75 -12.09
C ASN A 112 -6.08 3.89 -12.69
N LEU A 113 -7.03 3.42 -11.88
CA LEU A 113 -8.16 2.57 -12.31
C LEU A 113 -9.49 3.31 -12.09
N GLU A 114 -9.78 4.28 -12.97
CA GLU A 114 -11.06 5.00 -12.99
C GLU A 114 -12.20 4.07 -13.44
N ILE A 115 -13.32 4.10 -12.71
CA ILE A 115 -14.51 3.33 -12.99
C ILE A 115 -15.46 4.13 -13.88
N HIS A 116 -15.57 3.71 -15.14
CA HIS A 116 -16.57 4.22 -16.07
C HIS A 116 -17.97 3.64 -15.81
N ASP A 117 -19.01 4.35 -16.26
CA ASP A 117 -20.41 3.94 -16.03
C ASP A 117 -20.74 2.56 -16.60
N SER A 118 -20.05 2.13 -17.67
CA SER A 118 -20.19 0.81 -18.28
C SER A 118 -19.90 -0.35 -17.32
N ILE A 119 -18.92 -0.18 -16.43
CA ILE A 119 -18.44 -1.21 -15.51
C ILE A 119 -18.96 -1.02 -14.08
N LYS A 120 -19.61 0.12 -13.81
CA LYS A 120 -20.25 0.42 -12.52
C LYS A 120 -21.33 -0.60 -12.13
N ASN A 121 -21.98 -1.22 -13.11
CA ASN A 121 -23.04 -2.21 -12.88
C ASN A 121 -22.55 -3.45 -12.13
N TYR A 122 -21.28 -3.83 -12.26
CA TYR A 122 -20.70 -4.98 -11.55
C TYR A 122 -20.67 -4.79 -10.03
N PHE A 123 -20.67 -3.54 -9.55
CA PHE A 123 -20.55 -3.20 -8.14
C PHE A 123 -21.89 -2.80 -7.48
N LYS A 124 -23.03 -3.03 -8.17
CA LYS A 124 -24.37 -2.68 -7.66
C LYS A 124 -24.85 -3.56 -6.51
N LYS A 125 -24.30 -4.76 -6.33
CA LYS A 125 -24.75 -5.80 -5.37
C LYS A 125 -23.75 -6.01 -4.23
N ASP A 126 -23.16 -4.93 -3.73
CA ASP A 126 -22.10 -4.93 -2.73
C ASP A 126 -20.75 -5.47 -3.26
N SER A 127 -19.78 -5.54 -2.34
CA SER A 127 -18.38 -5.80 -2.63
C SER A 127 -18.13 -7.15 -3.33
N LEU A 128 -17.23 -7.15 -4.31
CA LEU A 128 -16.84 -8.36 -5.02
C LEU A 128 -15.64 -9.04 -4.34
N SER A 129 -15.54 -10.36 -4.41
CA SER A 129 -14.35 -11.12 -3.97
C SER A 129 -13.23 -11.14 -5.02
N GLN A 130 -13.56 -10.91 -6.29
CA GLN A 130 -12.64 -10.83 -7.41
C GLN A 130 -13.05 -9.71 -8.36
N HIS A 131 -12.07 -9.05 -9.00
CA HIS A 131 -12.35 -8.01 -9.97
C HIS A 131 -12.83 -8.64 -11.30
N PRO A 132 -13.94 -8.17 -11.90
CA PRO A 132 -14.52 -8.78 -13.11
C PRO A 132 -13.72 -8.50 -14.39
N ILE A 133 -12.86 -7.47 -14.37
CA ILE A 133 -12.00 -7.10 -15.49
C ILE A 133 -10.59 -7.63 -15.22
N GLU A 134 -10.11 -8.54 -16.07
CA GLU A 134 -8.82 -9.21 -15.91
C GLU A 134 -7.64 -8.24 -15.93
N GLU A 135 -7.66 -7.24 -16.81
CA GLU A 135 -6.60 -6.23 -16.89
C GLU A 135 -6.43 -5.48 -15.56
N TYR A 136 -7.53 -5.08 -14.92
CA TYR A 136 -7.50 -4.39 -13.64
C TYR A 136 -7.02 -5.31 -12.53
N GLN A 137 -7.44 -6.59 -12.56
CA GLN A 137 -6.95 -7.60 -11.62
C GLN A 137 -5.43 -7.74 -11.72
N ARG A 138 -4.86 -7.78 -12.93
CA ARG A 138 -3.40 -7.85 -13.14
C ARG A 138 -2.68 -6.60 -12.64
N THR A 139 -3.23 -5.40 -12.85
CA THR A 139 -2.66 -4.16 -12.30
C THR A 139 -2.62 -4.20 -10.77
N ILE A 140 -3.71 -4.65 -10.15
CA ILE A 140 -3.84 -4.77 -8.69
C ILE A 140 -2.86 -5.81 -8.15
N ASP A 141 -2.83 -7.00 -8.74
CA ASP A 141 -1.93 -8.08 -8.37
C ASP A 141 -0.45 -7.65 -8.52
N SER A 142 -0.11 -6.94 -9.59
CA SER A 142 1.25 -6.39 -9.79
C SER A 142 1.64 -5.40 -8.70
N PHE A 143 0.72 -4.53 -8.27
CA PHE A 143 0.94 -3.61 -7.17
C PHE A 143 1.21 -4.34 -5.85
N PHE A 144 0.35 -5.31 -5.49
CA PHE A 144 0.54 -6.10 -4.27
C PHE A 144 1.84 -6.90 -4.33
N PHE A 145 2.12 -7.53 -5.47
CA PHE A 145 3.35 -8.28 -5.69
C PHE A 145 4.60 -7.43 -5.47
N LYS A 146 4.68 -6.26 -6.11
CA LYS A 146 5.81 -5.32 -5.94
C LYS A 146 5.93 -4.82 -4.50
N SER A 147 4.81 -4.54 -3.85
CA SER A 147 4.80 -4.06 -2.45
C SER A 147 5.25 -5.15 -1.47
N LEU A 148 4.88 -6.41 -1.72
CA LEU A 148 5.23 -7.55 -0.88
C LEU A 148 6.66 -8.04 -1.13
N THR A 149 7.19 -7.93 -2.36
CA THR A 149 8.49 -8.51 -2.74
C THR A 149 9.62 -7.48 -2.97
N GLY A 150 9.30 -6.19 -3.08
CA GLY A 150 10.26 -5.12 -3.40
C GLY A 150 10.98 -4.47 -2.21
N GLY A 151 11.90 -3.56 -2.55
CA GLY A 151 12.64 -2.69 -1.61
C GLY A 151 13.77 -3.38 -0.84
N ILE A 152 14.20 -2.76 0.27
CA ILE A 152 15.20 -3.34 1.22
C ILE A 152 14.76 -4.71 1.75
N ASN A 153 13.47 -5.02 1.65
CA ASN A 153 12.85 -6.22 2.14
C ASN A 153 13.11 -7.47 1.29
N LYS A 154 13.78 -7.32 0.13
CA LYS A 154 14.43 -8.46 -0.53
C LYS A 154 15.49 -9.10 0.38
N TYR A 155 16.01 -8.33 1.34
CA TYR A 155 17.12 -8.72 2.20
C TYR A 155 16.70 -8.96 3.67
N PHE A 156 15.44 -8.73 4.06
CA PHE A 156 14.96 -8.85 5.45
C PHE A 156 13.56 -9.51 5.54
N PRO A 157 13.32 -10.42 6.50
CA PRO A 157 12.03 -11.11 6.65
C PRO A 157 10.89 -10.19 7.15
N PRO A 158 9.62 -10.51 6.81
CA PRO A 158 9.18 -11.62 5.97
C PRO A 158 9.43 -11.32 4.48
N TYR A 159 10.26 -12.14 3.87
CA TYR A 159 10.34 -12.28 2.43
C TYR A 159 9.34 -13.37 2.07
N TYR A 160 8.40 -13.03 1.20
CA TYR A 160 7.40 -13.98 0.76
C TYR A 160 7.96 -14.81 -0.38
N LYS A 161 7.68 -16.11 -0.35
CA LYS A 161 8.04 -17.03 -1.40
C LYS A 161 6.87 -17.21 -2.37
N LYS A 162 7.15 -17.87 -3.49
CA LYS A 162 6.14 -18.24 -4.47
C LYS A 162 5.00 -19.04 -3.83
N GLU A 163 5.32 -19.90 -2.85
CA GLU A 163 4.36 -20.75 -2.16
C GLU A 163 3.36 -19.97 -1.28
N ASP A 164 3.72 -18.76 -0.86
CA ASP A 164 2.84 -17.92 -0.03
C ASP A 164 1.71 -17.28 -0.83
N PHE A 165 1.88 -17.16 -2.17
CA PHE A 165 0.93 -16.52 -3.08
C PHE A 165 0.89 -17.26 -4.44
N PRO A 166 0.36 -18.49 -4.49
CA PRO A 166 0.28 -19.28 -5.72
C PRO A 166 -0.49 -18.56 -6.83
N GLU A 167 -1.50 -17.74 -6.47
CA GLU A 167 -2.28 -16.94 -7.40
C GLU A 167 -1.46 -15.85 -8.11
N LEU A 168 -0.32 -15.44 -7.55
CA LEU A 168 0.61 -14.47 -8.14
C LEU A 168 1.74 -15.15 -8.93
N GLU A 169 1.73 -16.49 -9.09
CA GLU A 169 2.80 -17.24 -9.76
C GLU A 169 3.18 -16.65 -11.13
N TYR A 170 2.19 -16.20 -11.90
CA TYR A 170 2.40 -15.67 -13.24
C TYR A 170 3.30 -14.41 -13.26
N LEU A 171 3.34 -13.65 -12.17
CA LEU A 171 4.19 -12.46 -12.03
C LEU A 171 5.64 -12.79 -11.67
N TRP A 172 5.91 -13.98 -11.10
CA TRP A 172 7.28 -14.40 -10.76
C TRP A 172 8.11 -14.79 -11.99
N LYS A 173 7.45 -15.19 -13.07
CA LYS A 173 8.09 -15.66 -14.32
C LYS A 173 8.51 -14.51 -15.24
N VAL A 174 8.05 -13.29 -14.96
CA VAL A 174 8.41 -12.08 -15.70
C VAL A 174 9.67 -11.49 -15.05
N LYS A 175 10.84 -11.95 -15.48
CA LYS A 175 12.15 -11.36 -15.16
C LYS A 175 12.95 -11.17 -16.42
#